data_AF-A0A445H126-F1
#
_entry.id   AF-A0A445H126-F1
#
_cell.length_a   1.000
_cell.length_b   1.000
_cell.length_c   1.000
_cell.angle_alpha   90.00
_cell.angle_beta   90.00
_cell.angle_gamma   90.00
#
_symmetry.space_group_name_H-M   'P 1'
#
loop_
_entity.id
_entity.type
_entity.pdbx_description
1 polymer ?
#
loop_
_entity_poly.entity_id
_entity_poly.type
_entity_poly.pdbx_seq_one_letter_code
_entity_poly.pdbx_strand_id
1 'polypeptide(L)'
;MILFLTILYFFFIIYLIIFSLQNLDLSAVVEWCCVNLIHTFTVILSLSLSLGSLISSQFSDMSTSDKPEVVERGSKDEKHKEDDQEEGKGGFIEKVKDFIHDIGEKIEEAIGFGKPTADVTAIHIPSINLHKADLVVDVLIKNPNPVPIPLIDIDYLVDSDERKLVSGLIPDAGTIGAHGEQTVKIPVTLIYDDIKQTYADIKPGSIIPYRVKVSLIFDVPILGRLTLPLEKTGEIPIPYKPDIDLEKIHFERFSFEETIATLHLKLENKNDFDLGLNALDYEVWLGDVSIGGAELTKSAKIEKSGISYIDIPITFRPKDFGSALWDMIRGRGTGYTMKGHIDVDTPFGAMKLPISKEGGTTRLKKKKEDRDYDDDDDDED
;
A
#
# COMPACT_ATOMS: atom_id res chain seq x y z
N MET A 1 -6.29 34.16 -2.36
CA MET A 1 -5.32 33.05 -2.21
C MET A 1 -4.32 33.02 -3.36
N ILE A 2 -4.75 33.01 -4.63
CA ILE A 2 -3.84 32.97 -5.80
C ILE A 2 -2.92 34.21 -5.88
N LEU A 3 -3.45 35.41 -5.64
CA LEU A 3 -2.65 36.65 -5.61
C LEU A 3 -1.61 36.68 -4.48
N PHE A 4 -1.85 35.93 -3.40
CA PHE A 4 -0.93 35.82 -2.27
C PHE A 4 0.24 34.87 -2.58
N LEU A 5 -0.04 33.74 -3.24
CA LEU A 5 1.01 32.82 -3.71
C LEU A 5 1.90 33.48 -4.78
N THR A 6 1.34 34.30 -5.67
CA THR A 6 2.14 34.98 -6.70
C THR A 6 3.07 36.04 -6.11
N ILE A 7 2.62 36.79 -5.10
CA ILE A 7 3.46 37.75 -4.38
C ILE A 7 4.57 37.01 -3.60
N LEU A 8 4.23 35.92 -2.92
CA LEU A 8 5.21 35.12 -2.16
C LEU A 8 6.29 34.51 -3.07
N TYR A 9 5.88 34.02 -4.24
CA TYR A 9 6.78 33.47 -5.25
C TYR A 9 7.70 34.56 -5.86
N PHE A 10 7.17 35.76 -6.08
CA PHE A 10 7.95 36.90 -6.56
C PHE A 10 9.02 37.34 -5.56
N PHE A 11 8.69 37.42 -4.26
CA PHE A 11 9.68 37.72 -3.22
C PHE A 11 10.70 36.59 -3.04
N PHE A 12 10.31 35.34 -3.22
CA PHE A 12 11.23 34.20 -3.18
C PHE A 12 12.26 34.22 -4.31
N ILE A 13 11.84 34.62 -5.52
CA ILE A 13 12.77 34.80 -6.65
C ILE A 13 13.73 35.97 -6.41
N ILE A 14 13.23 37.11 -5.92
CA ILE A 14 14.09 38.26 -5.57
C ILE A 14 15.10 37.86 -4.48
N TYR A 15 14.69 37.05 -3.51
CA TYR A 15 15.56 36.53 -2.44
C TYR A 15 16.68 35.62 -2.98
N LEU A 16 16.36 34.70 -3.90
CA LEU A 16 17.35 33.85 -4.57
C LEU A 16 18.36 34.66 -5.40
N ILE A 17 17.91 35.73 -6.04
CA ILE A 17 18.76 36.64 -6.82
C ILE A 17 19.70 37.43 -5.90
N ILE A 18 19.21 37.93 -4.77
CA ILE A 18 20.02 38.66 -3.79
C ILE A 18 21.04 37.73 -3.11
N PHE A 19 20.64 36.50 -2.77
CA PHE A 19 21.51 35.47 -2.19
C PHE A 19 22.64 35.05 -3.13
N SER A 20 22.37 35.00 -4.45
CA SER A 20 23.38 34.72 -5.46
C SER A 20 24.38 35.87 -5.66
N LEU A 21 23.98 37.11 -5.36
CA LEU A 21 24.77 38.32 -5.63
C LEU A 21 25.66 38.78 -4.47
N GLN A 22 25.42 38.33 -3.23
CA GLN A 22 26.23 38.72 -2.08
C GLN A 22 26.56 37.50 -1.22
N ASN A 23 27.81 37.02 -1.30
CA ASN A 23 28.39 36.01 -0.42
C ASN A 23 28.36 36.50 1.04
N LEU A 24 27.20 36.40 1.69
CA LEU A 24 26.98 36.81 3.06
C LEU A 24 26.83 35.60 3.97
N ASP A 25 27.43 35.74 5.16
CA ASP A 25 27.60 34.69 6.15
C ASP A 25 26.25 34.22 6.71
N LEU A 26 26.05 32.89 6.73
CA LEU A 26 24.75 32.22 6.91
C LEU A 26 24.14 32.46 8.30
N SER A 27 24.97 32.77 9.30
CA SER A 27 24.56 32.91 10.70
C SER A 27 23.76 34.19 10.99
N ALA A 28 24.14 35.32 10.40
CA ALA A 28 23.43 36.60 10.59
C ALA A 28 22.07 36.62 9.85
N VAL A 29 21.94 35.83 8.78
CA VAL A 29 20.71 35.73 7.97
C VAL A 29 19.62 34.95 8.70
N VAL A 30 19.98 33.89 9.42
CA VAL A 30 19.02 33.06 10.19
C VAL A 30 18.39 33.88 11.33
N GLU A 31 19.19 34.68 12.04
CA GLU A 31 18.67 35.55 13.11
C GLU A 31 17.71 36.62 12.57
N TRP A 32 18.05 37.26 11.44
CA TRP A 32 17.19 38.28 10.83
C TRP A 32 15.89 37.68 10.27
N CYS A 33 15.94 36.47 9.72
CA CYS A 33 14.77 35.79 9.17
C CYS A 33 13.81 35.32 10.28
N CYS A 34 14.34 34.80 11.40
CA CYS A 34 13.51 34.38 12.53
C CYS A 34 12.75 35.56 13.16
N VAL A 35 13.39 36.72 13.33
CA VAL A 35 12.73 37.89 13.94
C VAL A 35 11.64 38.47 13.04
N ASN A 36 11.90 38.59 11.74
CA ASN A 36 10.92 39.14 10.80
C ASN A 36 9.74 38.20 10.54
N LEU A 37 9.97 36.88 10.49
CA LEU A 37 8.90 35.90 10.28
C LEU A 37 7.90 35.92 11.44
N ILE A 38 8.39 36.03 12.69
CA ILE A 38 7.57 36.16 13.89
C ILE A 38 6.77 37.47 13.87
N HIS A 39 7.39 38.58 13.46
CA HIS A 39 6.68 39.86 13.36
C HIS A 39 5.57 39.83 12.29
N THR A 40 5.82 39.24 11.13
CA THR A 40 4.78 39.07 10.09
C THR A 40 3.64 38.16 10.54
N PHE A 41 3.94 37.07 11.25
CA PHE A 41 2.90 36.18 11.77
C PHE A 41 2.01 36.87 12.81
N THR A 42 2.61 37.71 13.66
CA THR A 42 1.90 38.46 14.69
C THR A 42 0.97 39.52 14.07
N VAL A 43 1.41 40.21 13.03
CA VAL A 43 0.58 41.18 12.28
C VAL A 43 -0.58 40.46 11.58
N ILE A 44 -0.35 39.31 10.95
CA ILE A 44 -1.39 38.51 10.28
C ILE A 44 -2.44 38.02 11.29
N LEU A 45 -2.01 37.55 12.46
CA LEU A 45 -2.92 37.10 13.51
C LEU A 45 -3.79 38.27 14.01
N SER A 46 -3.21 39.46 14.19
CA SER A 46 -3.95 40.67 14.59
C SER A 46 -4.97 41.15 13.55
N LEU A 47 -4.65 41.06 12.25
CA LEU A 47 -5.57 41.41 11.17
C LEU A 47 -6.71 40.39 11.03
N SER A 48 -6.45 39.10 11.26
CA SER A 48 -7.48 38.05 11.22
C SER A 48 -8.51 38.19 12.35
N LEU A 49 -8.07 38.55 13.56
CA LEU A 49 -8.93 38.83 14.70
C LEU A 49 -9.78 40.11 14.50
N SER A 50 -9.24 41.13 13.85
CA SER A 50 -9.99 42.35 13.50
C SER A 50 -11.07 42.09 12.44
N LEU A 51 -10.78 41.25 11.42
CA LEU A 51 -11.77 40.85 10.41
C LEU A 51 -12.90 40.01 11.01
N GLY A 52 -12.60 39.12 11.96
CA GLY A 52 -13.61 38.32 12.66
C GLY A 52 -14.61 39.17 13.45
N SER A 53 -14.14 40.26 14.09
CA SER A 53 -15.00 41.21 14.81
C SER A 53 -15.94 41.99 13.88
N LEU A 54 -15.50 42.33 12.67
CA LEU A 54 -16.30 43.06 11.67
C LEU A 54 -17.42 42.19 11.07
N ILE A 55 -17.15 40.88 10.90
CA ILE A 55 -18.13 39.93 10.37
C ILE A 55 -19.19 39.60 11.44
N SER A 56 -18.80 39.53 12.73
CA SER A 56 -19.75 39.29 13.82
C SER A 56 -20.70 40.46 14.07
N SER A 57 -20.32 41.71 13.77
CA SER A 57 -21.20 42.88 13.89
C SER A 57 -22.20 43.05 12.73
N GLN A 58 -21.95 42.40 11.59
CA GLN A 58 -22.83 42.43 10.42
C GLN A 58 -23.94 41.37 10.48
N PHE A 59 -23.80 40.34 11.31
CA PHE A 59 -24.76 39.23 11.42
C PHE A 59 -25.75 39.33 12.60
N SER A 60 -25.61 40.34 13.46
CA SER A 60 -26.48 40.56 14.64
C SER A 60 -27.71 41.43 14.38
N ASP A 61 -27.91 41.91 13.17
CA ASP A 61 -29.00 42.85 12.84
C ASP A 61 -29.87 42.28 11.71
N MET A 62 -30.63 41.22 12.00
CA MET A 62 -31.83 40.78 11.25
C MET A 62 -32.45 39.54 11.94
N SER A 63 -32.97 39.73 13.14
CA SER A 63 -33.97 38.83 13.73
C SER A 63 -35.16 39.66 14.21
N THR A 64 -36.28 39.60 13.51
CA THR A 64 -37.58 39.97 14.07
C THR A 64 -38.57 38.86 13.74
N SER A 65 -39.22 38.44 14.82
CA SER A 65 -40.05 37.26 15.04
C SER A 65 -41.48 37.52 14.56
N ASP A 66 -42.14 36.51 14.00
CA ASP A 66 -43.58 36.33 14.21
C ASP A 66 -43.97 34.85 14.27
N LYS A 67 -44.75 34.52 15.29
CA LYS A 67 -45.19 33.17 15.71
C LYS A 67 -46.37 32.68 14.85
N PRO A 68 -46.57 31.37 14.67
CA PRO A 68 -47.85 30.83 14.22
C PRO A 68 -48.70 30.35 15.40
N GLU A 69 -50.01 30.61 15.31
CA GLU A 69 -51.05 29.99 16.14
C GLU A 69 -51.90 29.09 15.21
N VAL A 70 -52.22 27.88 15.68
CA VAL A 70 -52.98 26.84 14.98
C VAL A 70 -54.40 26.82 15.55
N VAL A 71 -55.46 26.85 14.73
CA VAL A 71 -56.70 26.02 14.90
C VAL A 71 -57.46 25.85 13.57
N GLU A 72 -57.87 24.59 13.36
CA GLU A 72 -58.79 23.92 12.43
C GLU A 72 -59.96 24.71 11.80
N ARG A 73 -60.41 24.34 10.57
CA ARG A 73 -61.46 23.32 10.26
C ARG A 73 -62.11 23.56 8.87
N GLY A 74 -62.23 22.50 8.07
CA GLY A 74 -63.48 22.20 7.33
C GLY A 74 -63.70 22.70 5.89
N SER A 75 -63.65 21.72 4.97
CA SER A 75 -64.62 21.42 3.89
C SER A 75 -64.73 22.25 2.59
N LYS A 76 -64.43 21.53 1.50
CA LYS A 76 -65.23 21.25 0.28
C LYS A 76 -65.25 22.22 -0.94
N ASP A 77 -65.00 21.55 -2.07
CA ASP A 77 -65.64 21.62 -3.39
C ASP A 77 -65.15 22.62 -4.47
N GLU A 78 -64.69 21.98 -5.57
CA GLU A 78 -64.94 22.24 -7.01
C GLU A 78 -64.20 23.33 -7.83
N LYS A 79 -63.39 22.82 -8.77
CA LYS A 79 -63.18 23.14 -10.21
C LYS A 79 -63.34 24.57 -10.78
N HIS A 80 -62.31 24.94 -11.58
CA HIS A 80 -62.26 25.59 -12.93
C HIS A 80 -61.13 26.65 -12.97
N LYS A 81 -60.08 26.51 -13.82
CA LYS A 81 -59.90 27.09 -15.19
C LYS A 81 -60.14 28.61 -15.20
N GLU A 82 -59.27 29.51 -15.67
CA GLU A 82 -58.22 29.52 -16.70
C GLU A 82 -57.32 30.77 -16.50
N ASP A 83 -56.06 30.66 -16.95
CA ASP A 83 -55.23 31.62 -17.70
C ASP A 83 -55.18 33.11 -17.29
N ASP A 84 -54.00 33.64 -16.95
CA ASP A 84 -53.06 34.19 -17.96
C ASP A 84 -51.76 34.74 -17.32
N GLN A 85 -50.65 34.34 -17.94
CA GLN A 85 -49.39 35.07 -18.22
C GLN A 85 -48.71 35.97 -17.17
N GLU A 86 -47.46 35.62 -16.85
CA GLU A 86 -46.32 36.51 -17.18
C GLU A 86 -45.02 35.69 -17.41
N GLU A 87 -44.44 35.86 -18.60
CA GLU A 87 -43.17 35.32 -19.05
C GLU A 87 -41.98 35.93 -18.30
N GLY A 88 -40.92 35.14 -18.07
CA GLY A 88 -39.71 35.66 -17.46
C GLY A 88 -38.49 34.73 -17.48
N LYS A 89 -37.88 34.58 -18.66
CA LYS A 89 -36.44 34.27 -18.87
C LYS A 89 -35.93 32.84 -18.59
N GLY A 90 -36.38 31.88 -19.40
CA GLY A 90 -35.52 30.77 -19.85
C GLY A 90 -34.53 31.31 -20.88
N GLY A 91 -33.44 31.91 -20.37
CA GLY A 91 -32.51 32.73 -21.13
C GLY A 91 -31.78 31.95 -22.23
N PHE A 92 -31.55 32.63 -23.36
CA PHE A 92 -30.81 32.16 -24.55
C PHE A 92 -29.56 31.30 -24.26
N ILE A 93 -28.94 31.40 -23.08
CA ILE A 93 -27.77 30.65 -22.66
C ILE A 93 -28.08 29.15 -22.46
N GLU A 94 -29.23 28.75 -21.92
CA GLU A 94 -29.61 27.33 -21.82
C GLU A 94 -29.85 26.75 -23.21
N LYS A 95 -30.61 27.45 -24.05
CA LYS A 95 -30.84 27.04 -25.43
C LYS A 95 -29.54 26.96 -26.24
N VAL A 96 -28.58 27.86 -26.01
CA VAL A 96 -27.26 27.82 -26.67
C VAL A 96 -26.38 26.70 -26.12
N LYS A 97 -26.44 26.41 -24.81
CA LYS A 97 -25.72 25.27 -24.21
C LYS A 97 -26.26 23.95 -24.74
N ASP A 98 -27.59 23.83 -24.82
CA ASP A 98 -28.26 22.68 -25.42
C ASP A 98 -27.92 22.59 -26.91
N PHE A 99 -27.92 23.70 -27.67
CA PHE A 99 -27.53 23.70 -29.09
C PHE A 99 -26.06 23.35 -29.32
N ILE A 100 -25.13 23.79 -28.47
CA ILE A 100 -23.71 23.44 -28.56
C ILE A 100 -23.49 21.98 -28.22
N HIS A 101 -24.22 21.44 -27.22
CA HIS A 101 -24.14 20.02 -26.88
C HIS A 101 -24.73 19.14 -27.99
N ASP A 102 -25.88 19.55 -28.54
CA ASP A 102 -26.63 18.84 -29.57
C ASP A 102 -25.94 18.93 -30.95
N ILE A 103 -25.25 20.04 -31.24
CA ILE A 103 -24.34 20.17 -32.40
C ILE A 103 -23.02 19.45 -32.16
N GLY A 104 -22.47 19.47 -30.94
CA GLY A 104 -21.27 18.72 -30.58
C GLY A 104 -21.45 17.22 -30.80
N GLU A 105 -22.56 16.66 -30.31
CA GLU A 105 -22.93 15.26 -30.54
C GLU A 105 -23.26 14.98 -32.02
N LYS A 106 -23.96 15.88 -32.73
CA LYS A 106 -24.26 15.70 -34.16
C LYS A 106 -23.04 15.86 -35.07
N ILE A 107 -22.04 16.65 -34.69
CA ILE A 107 -20.77 16.76 -35.42
C ILE A 107 -19.86 15.56 -35.10
N GLU A 108 -19.89 15.03 -33.88
CA GLU A 108 -19.27 13.74 -33.50
C GLU A 108 -19.86 12.55 -34.30
N GLU A 109 -21.15 12.58 -34.67
CA GLU A 109 -21.77 11.59 -35.57
C GLU A 109 -21.55 11.85 -37.07
N ALA A 110 -21.46 13.12 -37.50
CA ALA A 110 -21.38 13.49 -38.92
C ALA A 110 -19.95 13.53 -39.48
N ILE A 111 -18.94 13.61 -38.61
CA ILE A 111 -17.52 13.57 -38.96
C ILE A 111 -16.94 12.38 -38.19
N GLY A 112 -16.26 11.44 -38.84
CA GLY A 112 -15.72 10.21 -38.22
C GLY A 112 -14.60 10.42 -37.19
N PHE A 113 -14.66 11.50 -36.40
CA PHE A 113 -13.78 11.85 -35.30
C PHE A 113 -14.56 11.74 -33.98
N GLY A 114 -14.28 10.70 -33.22
CA GLY A 114 -14.79 10.47 -31.88
C GLY A 114 -13.72 10.60 -30.80
N LYS A 115 -14.17 10.53 -29.55
CA LYS A 115 -13.29 10.46 -28.37
C LYS A 115 -12.61 9.09 -28.32
N PRO A 116 -11.29 9.00 -28.07
CA PRO A 116 -10.66 7.72 -27.80
C PRO A 116 -11.33 7.05 -26.61
N THR A 117 -11.29 5.72 -26.58
CA THR A 117 -11.78 4.92 -25.45
C THR A 117 -10.63 4.13 -24.86
N ALA A 118 -10.69 3.88 -23.56
CA ALA A 118 -9.69 3.08 -22.89
C ALA A 118 -10.32 2.22 -21.80
N ASP A 119 -9.77 1.02 -21.59
CA ASP A 119 -10.21 0.10 -20.55
C ASP A 119 -9.03 -0.63 -19.92
N VAL A 120 -9.14 -0.91 -18.62
CA VAL A 120 -8.13 -1.68 -17.89
C VAL A 120 -8.44 -3.17 -18.08
N THR A 121 -7.72 -3.79 -19.02
CA THR A 121 -7.96 -5.18 -19.42
C THR A 121 -7.45 -6.19 -18.40
N ALA A 122 -6.27 -5.95 -17.82
CA ALA A 122 -5.65 -6.84 -16.86
C ALA A 122 -4.71 -6.09 -15.91
N ILE A 123 -4.53 -6.65 -14.71
CA ILE A 123 -3.46 -6.27 -13.79
C ILE A 123 -2.67 -7.54 -13.52
N HIS A 124 -1.39 -7.50 -13.84
CA HIS A 124 -0.46 -8.59 -13.61
C HIS A 124 0.47 -8.24 -12.44
N ILE A 125 0.91 -9.25 -11.71
CA ILE A 125 1.93 -9.13 -10.67
C ILE A 125 3.13 -9.95 -11.12
N PRO A 126 4.08 -9.38 -11.91
CA PRO A 126 5.24 -10.14 -12.37
C PRO A 126 6.13 -10.63 -11.25
N SER A 127 6.25 -9.88 -10.16
CA SER A 127 7.09 -10.25 -9.03
C SER A 127 6.53 -9.71 -7.71
N ILE A 128 6.65 -10.52 -6.66
CA ILE A 128 6.25 -10.15 -5.30
C ILE A 128 7.15 -10.85 -4.29
N ASN A 129 7.63 -10.10 -3.29
CA ASN A 129 8.53 -10.59 -2.24
C ASN A 129 8.28 -9.83 -0.92
N LEU A 130 9.20 -9.88 0.05
CA LEU A 130 9.03 -9.19 1.34
C LEU A 130 9.31 -7.67 1.29
N HIS A 131 9.94 -7.19 0.22
CA HIS A 131 10.39 -5.80 0.08
C HIS A 131 9.51 -5.00 -0.87
N LYS A 132 9.08 -5.62 -1.97
CA LYS A 132 8.26 -4.97 -2.99
C LYS A 132 7.31 -5.91 -3.72
N ALA A 133 6.29 -5.31 -4.33
CA ALA A 133 5.51 -5.91 -5.40
C ALA A 133 5.65 -5.06 -6.67
N ASP A 134 5.96 -5.72 -7.78
CA ASP A 134 5.89 -5.12 -9.10
C ASP A 134 4.55 -5.50 -9.73
N LEU A 135 3.81 -4.50 -10.21
CA LEU A 135 2.54 -4.64 -10.91
C LEU A 135 2.67 -4.08 -12.33
N VAL A 136 1.93 -4.65 -13.26
CA VAL A 136 1.80 -4.12 -14.62
C VAL A 136 0.32 -4.02 -14.94
N VAL A 137 -0.14 -2.80 -15.19
CA VAL A 137 -1.52 -2.50 -15.56
C VAL A 137 -1.59 -2.41 -17.08
N ASP A 138 -2.36 -3.30 -17.70
CA ASP A 138 -2.55 -3.36 -19.14
C ASP A 138 -3.81 -2.57 -19.53
N VAL A 139 -3.60 -1.42 -20.17
CA VAL A 139 -4.67 -0.51 -20.61
C VAL A 139 -4.84 -0.62 -22.12
N LEU A 140 -5.98 -1.12 -22.58
CA LEU A 140 -6.32 -1.16 -23.99
C LEU A 140 -6.93 0.19 -24.40
N ILE A 141 -6.29 0.86 -25.34
CA ILE A 141 -6.73 2.14 -25.89
C ILE A 141 -7.20 1.90 -27.32
N LYS A 142 -8.36 2.44 -27.68
CA LYS A 142 -8.91 2.39 -29.03
C LYS A 142 -9.07 3.79 -29.60
N ASN A 143 -8.54 3.98 -30.79
CA ASN A 143 -8.65 5.21 -31.55
C ASN A 143 -9.74 5.05 -32.63
N PRO A 144 -10.92 5.67 -32.48
CA PRO A 144 -11.95 5.62 -33.52
C PRO A 144 -11.62 6.49 -34.74
N ASN A 145 -10.61 7.35 -34.67
CA ASN A 145 -10.35 8.40 -35.66
C ASN A 145 -9.48 7.89 -36.82
N PRO A 146 -9.68 8.43 -38.05
CA PRO A 146 -8.89 8.08 -39.23
C PRO A 146 -7.47 8.64 -39.21
N VAL A 147 -7.06 9.30 -38.12
CA VAL A 147 -5.74 9.87 -37.94
C VAL A 147 -5.13 9.40 -36.61
N PRO A 148 -3.79 9.32 -36.51
CA PRO A 148 -3.13 8.96 -35.26
C PRO A 148 -3.39 9.99 -34.15
N ILE A 149 -3.52 9.51 -32.90
CA ILE A 149 -3.70 10.36 -31.70
C ILE A 149 -2.45 10.21 -30.80
N PRO A 150 -1.68 11.27 -30.57
CA PRO A 150 -0.64 11.29 -29.56
C PRO A 150 -1.20 11.07 -28.14
N LEU A 151 -0.57 10.15 -27.40
CA LEU A 151 -0.77 10.00 -25.95
C LEU A 151 0.38 10.74 -25.27
N ILE A 152 0.09 11.95 -24.79
CA ILE A 152 1.08 12.87 -24.26
C ILE A 152 1.59 12.35 -22.93
N ASP A 153 0.70 12.17 -21.97
CA ASP A 153 1.07 11.89 -20.58
C ASP A 153 0.15 10.79 -20.02
N ILE A 154 0.71 9.98 -19.13
CA ILE A 154 -0.05 9.06 -18.29
C ILE A 154 0.26 9.38 -16.84
N ASP A 155 -0.72 9.96 -16.15
CA ASP A 155 -0.68 10.10 -14.70
C ASP A 155 -1.28 8.85 -14.07
N TYR A 156 -0.62 8.30 -13.05
CA TYR A 156 -1.19 7.20 -12.27
C TYR A 156 -1.02 7.41 -10.78
N LEU A 157 -1.99 6.90 -10.04
CA LEU A 157 -2.04 6.92 -8.59
C LEU A 157 -2.58 5.56 -8.11
N VAL A 158 -1.87 4.93 -7.20
CA VAL A 158 -2.40 3.78 -6.45
C VAL A 158 -2.65 4.23 -5.03
N ASP A 159 -3.91 4.14 -4.61
CA ASP A 159 -4.35 4.44 -3.25
C ASP A 159 -5.00 3.23 -2.57
N SER A 160 -4.99 3.22 -1.24
CA SER A 160 -5.62 2.19 -0.40
C SER A 160 -6.35 2.89 0.74
N ASP A 161 -7.68 2.83 0.77
CA ASP A 161 -8.50 3.58 1.72
C ASP A 161 -8.10 5.07 1.80
N GLU A 162 -8.00 5.72 0.65
CA GLU A 162 -7.59 7.13 0.49
C GLU A 162 -6.12 7.44 0.83
N ARG A 163 -5.34 6.42 1.20
CA ARG A 163 -3.89 6.54 1.42
C ARG A 163 -3.15 6.39 0.10
N LYS A 164 -2.39 7.40 -0.28
CA LYS A 164 -1.52 7.35 -1.45
C LYS A 164 -0.36 6.38 -1.20
N LEU A 165 -0.36 5.24 -1.89
CA LEU A 165 0.73 4.27 -1.83
C LEU A 165 1.86 4.63 -2.79
N VAL A 166 1.51 4.95 -4.05
CA VAL A 166 2.47 5.35 -5.08
C VAL A 166 1.78 6.20 -6.15
N SER A 167 2.52 7.10 -6.78
CA SER A 167 2.07 7.81 -7.98
C SER A 167 3.25 8.01 -8.94
N GLY A 168 2.94 8.19 -10.21
CA GLY A 168 3.93 8.60 -11.19
C GLY A 168 3.32 9.24 -12.42
N LEU A 169 4.19 9.78 -13.26
CA LEU A 169 3.88 10.39 -14.54
C LEU A 169 4.78 9.71 -15.58
N ILE A 170 4.18 9.21 -16.66
CA ILE A 170 4.88 8.71 -17.84
C ILE A 170 4.70 9.76 -18.93
N PRO A 171 5.73 10.59 -19.22
CA PRO A 171 5.67 11.54 -20.32
C PRO A 171 5.90 10.83 -21.66
N ASP A 172 5.39 11.44 -22.71
CA ASP A 172 5.51 11.02 -24.11
C ASP A 172 5.20 9.53 -24.32
N ALA A 173 4.04 9.09 -23.84
CA ALA A 173 3.65 7.67 -23.83
C ALA A 173 3.27 7.09 -25.22
N GLY A 174 3.51 7.84 -26.30
CA GLY A 174 3.52 7.36 -27.67
C GLY A 174 2.38 7.91 -28.53
N THR A 175 1.97 7.12 -29.53
CA THR A 175 0.92 7.52 -30.48
C THR A 175 0.08 6.33 -30.85
N ILE A 176 -1.24 6.47 -30.74
CA ILE A 176 -2.21 5.45 -31.10
C ILE A 176 -2.51 5.60 -32.59
N GLY A 177 -2.32 4.53 -33.37
CA GLY A 177 -2.54 4.54 -34.81
C GLY A 177 -3.99 4.86 -35.21
N ALA A 178 -4.18 5.34 -36.44
CA ALA A 178 -5.51 5.60 -37.01
C ALA A 178 -6.36 4.33 -37.06
N HIS A 179 -7.63 4.41 -36.62
CA HIS A 179 -8.53 3.25 -36.45
C HIS A 179 -7.88 2.07 -35.71
N GLY A 180 -6.88 2.37 -34.88
CA GLY A 180 -6.02 1.38 -34.25
C GLY A 180 -6.43 1.09 -32.81
N GLU A 181 -5.95 -0.04 -32.32
CA GLU A 181 -6.00 -0.39 -30.91
C GLU A 181 -4.58 -0.67 -30.42
N GLN A 182 -4.26 -0.22 -29.21
CA GLN A 182 -2.95 -0.43 -28.60
C GLN A 182 -3.10 -0.69 -27.11
N THR A 183 -2.41 -1.72 -26.62
CA THR A 183 -2.29 -1.98 -25.18
C THR A 183 -1.05 -1.30 -24.63
N VAL A 184 -1.25 -0.34 -23.73
CA VAL A 184 -0.17 0.34 -23.01
C VAL A 184 0.03 -0.36 -21.66
N LYS A 185 1.29 -0.64 -21.33
CA LYS A 185 1.70 -1.29 -20.07
C LYS A 185 2.22 -0.25 -19.10
N ILE A 186 1.54 -0.08 -17.98
CA ILE A 186 1.93 0.88 -16.94
C ILE A 186 2.59 0.09 -15.80
N PRO A 187 3.92 0.17 -15.64
CA PRO A 187 4.61 -0.49 -14.54
C PRO A 187 4.42 0.30 -13.25
N VAL A 188 4.06 -0.39 -12.18
CA VAL A 188 3.89 0.19 -10.86
C VAL A 188 4.66 -0.66 -9.85
N THR A 189 5.57 -0.06 -9.10
CA THR A 189 6.29 -0.74 -8.02
C THR A 189 5.81 -0.22 -6.68
N LEU A 190 5.33 -1.13 -5.83
CA LEU A 190 4.99 -0.87 -4.44
C LEU A 190 6.17 -1.28 -3.56
N ILE A 191 6.73 -0.33 -2.82
CA ILE A 191 7.82 -0.57 -1.86
C ILE A 191 7.19 -0.68 -0.48
N TYR A 192 7.24 -1.87 0.12
CA TYR A 192 6.54 -2.12 1.38
C TYR A 192 7.12 -1.35 2.55
N ASP A 193 8.44 -1.09 2.56
CA ASP A 193 9.07 -0.32 3.64
C ASP A 193 8.54 1.11 3.68
N ASP A 194 8.36 1.76 2.53
CA ASP A 194 7.78 3.11 2.44
C ASP A 194 6.33 3.13 2.95
N ILE A 195 5.55 2.11 2.58
CA ILE A 195 4.15 1.97 3.01
C ILE A 195 4.06 1.80 4.52
N LYS A 196 4.84 0.87 5.10
CA LYS A 196 4.84 0.58 6.55
C LYS A 196 5.35 1.75 7.39
N GLN A 197 6.33 2.51 6.88
CA GLN A 197 6.85 3.69 7.55
C GLN A 197 5.85 4.85 7.52
N THR A 198 5.10 4.99 6.43
CA THR A 198 4.11 6.06 6.27
C THR A 198 2.81 5.77 7.01
N TYR A 199 2.36 4.51 7.00
CA TYR A 199 1.06 4.09 7.50
C TYR A 199 1.21 2.99 8.56
N ALA A 200 1.22 3.39 9.83
CA ALA A 200 1.46 2.50 10.97
C ALA A 200 0.37 1.44 11.19
N ASP A 201 -0.83 1.64 10.65
CA ASP A 201 -1.95 0.72 10.76
C ASP A 201 -1.91 -0.40 9.71
N ILE A 202 -1.11 -0.23 8.65
CA ILE A 202 -0.86 -1.26 7.65
C ILE A 202 0.18 -2.25 8.20
N LYS A 203 -0.28 -3.45 8.57
CA LYS A 203 0.56 -4.46 9.21
C LYS A 203 1.14 -5.44 8.18
N PRO A 204 2.42 -5.86 8.34
CA PRO A 204 2.93 -7.02 7.63
C PRO A 204 2.04 -8.25 7.87
N GLY A 205 1.80 -9.03 6.83
CA GLY A 205 0.94 -10.21 6.83
C GLY A 205 -0.47 -9.92 6.33
N SER A 206 -0.91 -8.66 6.32
CA SER A 206 -2.25 -8.27 5.89
C SER A 206 -2.43 -8.25 4.37
N ILE A 207 -3.68 -8.35 3.93
CA ILE A 207 -4.13 -8.03 2.57
C ILE A 207 -4.80 -6.66 2.61
N ILE A 208 -4.35 -5.74 1.77
CA ILE A 208 -4.95 -4.40 1.68
C ILE A 208 -5.70 -4.23 0.35
N PRO A 209 -6.88 -3.58 0.37
CA PRO A 209 -7.52 -3.17 -0.87
C PRO A 209 -6.70 -2.07 -1.52
N TYR A 210 -6.63 -2.04 -2.85
CA TYR A 210 -6.05 -0.94 -3.60
C TYR A 210 -7.01 -0.45 -4.68
N ARG A 211 -6.79 0.78 -5.10
CA ARG A 211 -7.43 1.42 -6.23
C ARG A 211 -6.36 2.07 -7.09
N VAL A 212 -6.25 1.61 -8.33
CA VAL A 212 -5.43 2.23 -9.36
C VAL A 212 -6.29 3.23 -10.11
N LYS A 213 -5.85 4.48 -10.12
CA LYS A 213 -6.37 5.56 -10.96
C LYS A 213 -5.34 5.87 -12.03
N VAL A 214 -5.77 5.88 -13.28
CA VAL A 214 -4.93 6.24 -14.44
C VAL A 214 -5.62 7.38 -15.18
N SER A 215 -4.92 8.46 -15.46
CA SER A 215 -5.41 9.54 -16.31
C SER A 215 -4.57 9.56 -17.59
N LEU A 216 -5.18 9.16 -18.70
CA LEU A 216 -4.56 9.19 -20.02
C LEU A 216 -4.81 10.56 -20.66
N ILE A 217 -3.75 11.28 -21.03
CA ILE A 217 -3.84 12.62 -21.59
C ILE A 217 -3.50 12.55 -23.08
N PHE A 218 -4.51 12.72 -23.93
CA PHE A 218 -4.39 12.68 -25.38
C PHE A 218 -4.37 14.08 -25.99
N ASP A 219 -3.70 14.22 -27.13
CA ASP A 219 -3.90 15.35 -28.05
C ASP A 219 -4.74 14.86 -29.25
N VAL A 220 -6.05 15.10 -29.21
CA VAL A 220 -6.94 14.63 -30.27
C VAL A 220 -7.09 15.74 -31.32
N PRO A 221 -6.80 15.48 -32.60
CA PRO A 221 -7.00 16.48 -33.64
C PRO A 221 -8.44 17.02 -33.63
N ILE A 222 -8.58 18.34 -33.79
CA ILE A 222 -9.86 19.09 -33.73
C ILE A 222 -10.42 19.24 -32.30
N LEU A 223 -10.41 18.17 -31.49
CA LEU A 223 -10.94 18.18 -30.11
C LEU A 223 -9.96 18.74 -29.06
N GLY A 224 -8.67 18.80 -29.39
CA GLY A 224 -7.60 19.27 -28.51
C GLY A 224 -7.28 18.28 -27.39
N ARG A 225 -6.80 18.81 -26.26
CA ARG A 225 -6.32 18.00 -25.14
C ARG A 225 -7.49 17.35 -24.40
N LEU A 226 -7.49 16.02 -24.33
CA LEU A 226 -8.51 15.22 -23.65
C LEU A 226 -7.88 14.38 -22.55
N THR A 227 -8.48 14.38 -21.36
CA THR A 227 -8.08 13.48 -20.27
C THR A 227 -9.13 12.40 -20.08
N LEU A 228 -8.72 11.13 -20.18
CA LEU A 228 -9.56 9.97 -19.89
C LEU A 228 -9.15 9.36 -18.54
N PRO A 229 -9.93 9.55 -17.48
CA PRO A 229 -9.70 8.89 -16.21
C PRO A 229 -10.23 7.45 -16.25
N LEU A 230 -9.41 6.54 -15.73
CA LEU A 230 -9.72 5.12 -15.56
C LEU A 230 -9.50 4.75 -14.09
N GLU A 231 -10.33 3.85 -13.59
CA GLU A 231 -10.24 3.37 -12.22
C GLU A 231 -10.41 1.84 -12.19
N LYS A 232 -9.55 1.17 -11.42
CA LYS A 232 -9.67 -0.26 -11.15
C LYS A 232 -9.31 -0.54 -9.70
N THR A 233 -10.12 -1.36 -9.04
CA THR A 233 -9.88 -1.83 -7.67
C THR A 233 -9.37 -3.27 -7.65
N GLY A 234 -8.65 -3.62 -6.59
CA GLY A 234 -8.17 -4.97 -6.35
C GLY A 234 -7.62 -5.13 -4.93
N GLU A 235 -6.93 -6.23 -4.68
CA GLU A 235 -6.31 -6.54 -3.39
C GLU A 235 -4.85 -6.91 -3.60
N ILE A 236 -3.98 -6.48 -2.69
CA ILE A 236 -2.54 -6.79 -2.71
C ILE A 236 -2.08 -7.19 -1.31
N PRO A 237 -1.31 -8.28 -1.15
CA PRO A 237 -0.78 -8.66 0.14
C PRO A 237 0.45 -7.81 0.47
N ILE A 238 0.72 -7.68 1.77
CA ILE A 238 2.00 -7.20 2.30
C ILE A 238 2.63 -8.40 3.00
N PRO A 239 3.44 -9.20 2.31
CA PRO A 239 3.90 -10.48 2.84
C PRO A 239 4.72 -10.32 4.12
N TYR A 240 4.55 -11.26 5.03
CA TYR A 240 5.37 -11.44 6.21
C TYR A 240 6.07 -12.80 6.15
N LYS A 241 7.32 -12.84 6.60
CA LYS A 241 8.07 -14.08 6.71
C LYS A 241 7.40 -15.02 7.71
N PRO A 242 7.24 -16.32 7.43
CA PRO A 242 6.77 -17.23 8.46
C PRO A 242 7.75 -17.32 9.63
N ASP A 243 7.20 -17.50 10.82
CA ASP A 243 7.99 -17.68 12.02
C ASP A 243 8.27 -19.16 12.23
N ILE A 244 9.54 -19.48 12.46
CA ILE A 244 9.99 -20.84 12.68
C ILE A 244 10.48 -21.02 14.11
N ASP A 245 10.12 -22.13 14.73
CA ASP A 245 10.60 -22.52 16.06
C ASP A 245 10.86 -24.03 16.11
N LEU A 246 11.81 -24.43 16.93
CA LEU A 246 12.13 -25.83 17.21
C LEU A 246 11.36 -26.29 18.44
N GLU A 247 10.36 -27.14 18.22
CA GLU A 247 9.50 -27.62 19.30
C GLU A 247 10.18 -28.75 20.08
N LYS A 248 10.75 -29.73 19.37
CA LYS A 248 11.39 -30.90 19.96
C LYS A 248 12.46 -31.47 19.02
N ILE A 249 13.47 -32.10 19.61
CA ILE A 249 14.49 -32.86 18.89
C ILE A 249 14.30 -34.33 19.24
N HIS A 250 14.14 -35.18 18.22
CA HIS A 250 14.14 -36.63 18.37
C HIS A 250 15.50 -37.18 17.95
N PHE A 251 16.26 -37.77 18.87
CA PHE A 251 17.54 -38.40 18.54
C PHE A 251 17.31 -39.88 18.20
N GLU A 252 17.59 -40.25 16.95
CA GLU A 252 17.61 -41.64 16.50
C GLU A 252 18.92 -42.30 16.88
N ARG A 253 20.03 -41.56 16.72
CA ARG A 253 21.37 -41.96 17.15
C ARG A 253 22.06 -40.78 17.80
N PHE A 254 22.64 -41.00 18.98
CA PHE A 254 23.38 -39.97 19.70
C PHE A 254 24.74 -40.50 20.15
N SER A 255 25.79 -40.15 19.41
CA SER A 255 27.16 -40.56 19.70
C SER A 255 28.18 -39.53 19.23
N PHE A 256 29.41 -39.60 19.76
CA PHE A 256 30.50 -38.70 19.38
C PHE A 256 30.94 -38.87 17.91
N GLU A 257 30.83 -40.09 17.38
CA GLU A 257 31.18 -40.41 16.00
C GLU A 257 30.14 -39.92 14.99
N GLU A 258 28.86 -40.07 15.34
CA GLU A 258 27.72 -39.75 14.48
C GLU A 258 26.48 -39.52 15.32
N THR A 259 25.77 -38.44 15.02
CA THR A 259 24.48 -38.09 15.61
C THR A 259 23.46 -37.90 14.49
N ILE A 260 22.35 -38.63 14.59
CA ILE A 260 21.21 -38.58 13.68
C ILE A 260 20.01 -38.14 14.51
N ALA A 261 19.38 -37.05 14.10
CA ALA A 261 18.22 -36.51 14.79
C ALA A 261 17.18 -36.00 13.80
N THR A 262 15.92 -36.03 14.22
CA THR A 262 14.81 -35.38 13.54
C THR A 262 14.40 -34.16 14.35
N LEU A 263 14.51 -32.99 13.74
CA LEU A 263 14.07 -31.71 14.29
C LEU A 263 12.60 -31.52 13.96
N HIS A 264 11.75 -31.44 14.98
CA HIS A 264 10.34 -31.14 14.79
C HIS A 264 10.14 -29.63 14.91
N LEU A 265 9.89 -29.00 13.78
CA LEU A 265 9.76 -27.56 13.65
C LEU A 265 8.30 -27.16 13.64
N LYS A 266 8.01 -26.11 14.39
CA LYS A 266 6.77 -25.36 14.32
C LYS A 266 6.97 -24.21 13.32
N LEU A 267 6.16 -24.18 12.28
CA LEU A 267 6.11 -23.10 11.30
C LEU A 267 4.77 -22.36 11.44
N GLU A 268 4.83 -21.08 11.77
CA GLU A 268 3.66 -20.23 12.01
C GLU A 268 3.51 -19.23 10.86
N ASN A 269 2.38 -19.31 10.17
CA ASN A 269 2.01 -18.36 9.13
C ASN A 269 1.21 -17.22 9.75
N LYS A 270 1.79 -16.02 9.81
CA LYS A 270 1.10 -14.81 10.29
C LYS A 270 0.46 -13.99 9.17
N ASN A 271 0.45 -14.52 7.94
CA ASN A 271 -0.22 -13.89 6.83
C ASN A 271 -1.72 -14.20 6.85
N ASP A 272 -2.54 -13.28 6.33
CA ASP A 272 -3.99 -13.41 6.14
C ASP A 272 -4.35 -14.23 4.89
N PHE A 273 -3.35 -14.87 4.27
CA PHE A 273 -3.47 -15.78 3.14
C PHE A 273 -2.73 -17.10 3.40
N ASP A 274 -3.18 -18.15 2.71
CA ASP A 274 -2.59 -19.48 2.79
C ASP A 274 -1.21 -19.51 2.10
N LEU A 275 -0.29 -20.31 2.64
CA LEU A 275 1.00 -20.61 2.04
C LEU A 275 1.07 -22.09 1.65
N GLY A 276 1.19 -22.37 0.36
CA GLY A 276 1.46 -23.73 -0.13
C GLY A 276 2.96 -23.98 -0.18
N LEU A 277 3.54 -24.57 0.87
CA LEU A 277 4.95 -24.95 0.89
C LEU A 277 5.24 -25.97 -0.21
N ASN A 278 6.30 -25.74 -0.97
CA ASN A 278 6.81 -26.63 -2.01
C ASN A 278 8.20 -27.17 -1.65
N ALA A 279 9.08 -26.28 -1.19
CA ALA A 279 10.43 -26.63 -0.77
C ALA A 279 10.86 -25.78 0.43
N LEU A 280 11.73 -26.35 1.24
CA LEU A 280 12.35 -25.71 2.39
C LEU A 280 13.86 -25.94 2.33
N ASP A 281 14.60 -24.87 2.09
CA ASP A 281 16.04 -24.81 2.28
C ASP A 281 16.30 -24.35 3.71
N TYR A 282 17.15 -25.07 4.44
CA TYR A 282 17.48 -24.76 5.81
C TYR A 282 18.95 -25.04 6.10
N GLU A 283 19.49 -24.27 7.04
CA GLU A 283 20.75 -24.52 7.70
C GLU A 283 20.54 -24.34 9.22
N VAL A 284 21.18 -25.20 10.01
CA VAL A 284 21.05 -25.25 11.46
C VAL A 284 22.41 -25.03 12.11
N TRP A 285 22.43 -24.15 13.11
CA TRP A 285 23.59 -23.89 13.95
C TRP A 285 23.28 -24.22 15.40
N LEU A 286 24.27 -24.81 16.08
CA LEU A 286 24.29 -24.96 17.53
C LEU A 286 25.41 -24.07 18.08
N GLY A 287 25.05 -23.01 18.80
CA GLY A 287 25.96 -21.90 19.05
C GLY A 287 26.42 -21.29 17.73
N ASP A 288 27.74 -21.18 17.54
CA ASP A 288 28.36 -20.63 16.32
C ASP A 288 28.76 -21.71 15.30
N VAL A 289 28.41 -22.98 15.55
CA VAL A 289 28.81 -24.11 14.72
C VAL A 289 27.67 -24.52 13.79
N SER A 290 27.90 -24.45 12.47
CA SER A 290 26.96 -25.01 11.48
C SER A 290 27.03 -26.53 11.55
N ILE A 291 25.91 -27.15 11.93
CA ILE A 291 25.82 -28.60 12.09
C ILE A 291 25.22 -29.28 10.85
N GLY A 292 24.71 -28.51 9.90
CA GLY A 292 24.24 -29.01 8.61
C GLY A 292 23.05 -28.23 8.07
N GLY A 293 22.81 -28.42 6.78
CA GLY A 293 21.69 -27.87 6.04
C GLY A 293 21.34 -28.76 4.86
N ALA A 294 20.10 -28.68 4.40
CA ALA A 294 19.65 -29.40 3.22
C ALA A 294 18.42 -28.71 2.61
N GLU A 295 18.09 -29.10 1.39
CA GLU A 295 16.81 -28.79 0.79
C GLU A 295 15.85 -29.96 1.01
N LEU A 296 14.66 -29.65 1.52
CA LEU A 296 13.57 -30.60 1.70
C LEU A 296 12.42 -30.22 0.78
N THR A 297 12.21 -31.01 -0.27
CA THR A 297 11.01 -30.90 -1.11
C THR A 297 9.84 -31.53 -0.35
N LYS A 298 8.96 -30.69 0.22
CA LYS A 298 7.78 -31.14 0.95
C LYS A 298 6.61 -30.25 0.56
N SER A 299 5.55 -30.88 0.04
CA SER A 299 4.30 -30.17 -0.18
C SER A 299 3.48 -30.14 1.11
N ALA A 300 3.17 -28.94 1.60
CA ALA A 300 2.30 -28.78 2.75
C ALA A 300 1.53 -27.46 2.64
N LYS A 301 0.22 -27.49 2.91
CA LYS A 301 -0.57 -26.26 3.02
C LYS A 301 -0.47 -25.72 4.46
N ILE A 302 -0.08 -24.47 4.61
CA ILE A 302 -0.09 -23.73 5.86
C ILE A 302 -1.22 -22.72 5.77
N GLU A 303 -2.28 -22.93 6.53
CA GLU A 303 -3.46 -22.04 6.51
C GLU A 303 -3.08 -20.62 6.95
N LYS A 304 -3.87 -19.64 6.51
CA LYS A 304 -3.78 -18.26 7.00
C LYS A 304 -3.85 -18.20 8.53
N SER A 305 -3.00 -17.40 9.16
CA SER A 305 -2.89 -17.35 10.63
C SER A 305 -2.70 -18.72 11.31
N GLY A 306 -2.22 -19.73 10.57
CA GLY A 306 -2.15 -21.13 10.98
C GLY A 306 -0.76 -21.58 11.42
N ILE A 307 -0.71 -22.76 12.04
CA ILE A 307 0.53 -23.42 12.45
C ILE A 307 0.63 -24.75 11.71
N SER A 308 1.81 -25.05 11.19
CA SER A 308 2.16 -26.33 10.59
C SER A 308 3.41 -26.91 11.24
N TYR A 309 3.57 -28.22 11.19
CA TYR A 309 4.71 -28.92 11.75
C TYR A 309 5.51 -29.62 10.66
N ILE A 310 6.83 -29.45 10.69
CA ILE A 310 7.74 -30.00 9.69
C ILE A 310 8.86 -30.74 10.42
N ASP A 311 9.04 -32.00 10.03
CA ASP A 311 10.12 -32.84 10.52
C ASP A 311 11.30 -32.73 9.56
N ILE A 312 12.43 -32.27 10.10
CA ILE A 312 13.68 -32.11 9.35
C ILE A 312 14.71 -33.11 9.88
N PRO A 313 15.14 -34.07 9.05
CA PRO A 313 16.23 -34.96 9.42
C PRO A 313 17.57 -34.24 9.32
N ILE A 314 18.39 -34.35 10.36
CA ILE A 314 19.76 -33.82 10.42
C ILE A 314 20.72 -34.93 10.83
N THR A 315 21.86 -34.99 10.14
CA THR A 315 22.96 -35.92 10.43
C THR A 315 24.27 -35.18 10.49
N PHE A 316 25.00 -35.32 11.58
CA PHE A 316 26.28 -34.65 11.78
C PHE A 316 27.20 -35.47 12.69
N ARG A 317 28.51 -35.18 12.67
CA ARG A 317 29.53 -35.89 13.45
C ARG A 317 30.13 -34.97 14.50
N PRO A 318 29.75 -35.08 15.79
CA PRO A 318 30.24 -34.18 16.84
C PRO A 318 31.76 -34.03 16.90
N LYS A 319 32.51 -35.11 16.63
CA LYS A 319 33.99 -35.10 16.58
C LYS A 319 34.59 -34.09 15.59
N ASP A 320 33.89 -33.78 14.50
CA ASP A 320 34.36 -32.85 13.48
C ASP A 320 34.35 -31.39 14.00
N PHE A 321 33.60 -31.14 15.07
CA PHE A 321 33.40 -29.82 15.67
C PHE A 321 34.03 -29.65 17.06
N GLY A 322 34.67 -30.71 17.58
CA GLY A 322 35.39 -30.71 18.85
C GLY A 322 34.54 -30.98 20.10
N SER A 323 35.21 -31.07 21.25
CA SER A 323 34.59 -31.45 22.53
C SER A 323 33.56 -30.44 23.04
N ALA A 324 33.69 -29.16 22.67
CA ALA A 324 32.77 -28.11 23.09
C ALA A 324 31.33 -28.37 22.59
N LEU A 325 31.16 -28.73 21.30
CA LEU A 325 29.84 -29.08 20.76
C LEU A 325 29.26 -30.31 21.46
N TRP A 326 30.10 -31.31 21.73
CA TRP A 326 29.71 -32.54 22.42
C TRP A 326 29.26 -32.29 23.86
N ASP A 327 29.90 -31.37 24.57
CA ASP A 327 29.52 -30.97 25.93
C ASP A 327 28.27 -30.10 25.94
N MET A 328 28.09 -29.25 24.92
CA MET A 328 26.89 -28.43 24.73
C MET A 328 25.65 -29.30 24.55
N ILE A 329 25.71 -30.30 23.67
CA ILE A 329 24.57 -31.18 23.41
C ILE A 329 24.26 -32.03 24.66
N ARG A 330 25.27 -32.49 25.40
CA ARG A 330 25.06 -33.43 26.53
C ARG A 330 24.45 -32.84 27.81
N GLY A 331 24.50 -31.52 28.07
CA GLY A 331 24.07 -31.10 29.42
C GLY A 331 23.83 -29.63 29.76
N ARG A 332 24.16 -28.64 28.91
CA ARG A 332 23.99 -27.22 29.32
C ARG A 332 22.78 -26.52 28.68
N GLY A 333 22.14 -27.15 27.69
CA GLY A 333 21.24 -26.43 26.79
C GLY A 333 22.05 -25.46 25.94
N THR A 334 21.71 -25.35 24.67
CA THR A 334 22.41 -24.43 23.76
C THR A 334 21.43 -23.57 23.02
N GLY A 335 21.88 -22.34 22.77
CA GLY A 335 21.32 -21.51 21.71
C GLY A 335 21.39 -22.28 20.40
N TYR A 336 20.30 -22.24 19.65
CA TYR A 336 20.27 -22.69 18.27
C TYR A 336 19.90 -21.50 17.38
N THR A 337 20.43 -21.54 16.17
CA THR A 337 20.04 -20.63 15.10
C THR A 337 19.61 -21.46 13.91
N MET A 338 18.56 -21.02 13.24
CA MET A 338 18.10 -21.60 11.98
C MET A 338 17.90 -20.48 10.98
N LYS A 339 18.36 -20.70 9.76
CA LYS A 339 18.19 -19.78 8.63
C LYS A 339 17.86 -20.60 7.40
N GLY A 340 17.20 -19.98 6.44
CA GLY A 340 16.79 -20.69 5.24
C GLY A 340 15.78 -19.91 4.43
N HIS A 341 15.22 -20.59 3.44
CA HIS A 341 14.16 -20.06 2.60
C HIS A 341 13.08 -21.11 2.42
N ILE A 342 11.84 -20.66 2.39
CA ILE A 342 10.70 -21.47 1.95
C ILE A 342 10.28 -21.00 0.57
N ASP A 343 10.12 -21.95 -0.34
CA ASP A 343 9.48 -21.71 -1.63
C ASP A 343 8.01 -22.08 -1.48
N VAL A 344 7.13 -21.10 -1.64
CA VAL A 344 5.69 -21.20 -1.37
C VAL A 344 4.86 -20.71 -2.56
N ASP A 345 3.78 -21.41 -2.86
CA ASP A 345 2.71 -20.90 -3.71
C ASP A 345 1.71 -20.11 -2.86
N THR A 346 1.29 -18.95 -3.39
CA THR A 346 0.27 -18.11 -2.77
C THR A 346 -0.80 -17.76 -3.79
N PRO A 347 -1.99 -17.29 -3.36
CA PRO A 347 -3.01 -16.76 -4.27
C PRO A 347 -2.52 -15.62 -5.18
N PHE A 348 -1.41 -14.97 -4.82
CA PHE A 348 -0.84 -13.81 -5.52
C PHE A 348 0.40 -14.17 -6.37
N GLY A 349 0.75 -15.46 -6.45
CA GLY A 349 1.93 -15.96 -7.16
C GLY A 349 2.88 -16.73 -6.25
N ALA A 350 3.87 -17.39 -6.86
CA ALA A 350 4.92 -18.07 -6.13
C ALA A 350 5.87 -17.05 -5.47
N MET A 351 6.29 -17.35 -4.24
CA MET A 351 7.21 -16.52 -3.45
C MET A 351 8.31 -17.36 -2.84
N LYS A 352 9.51 -16.77 -2.73
CA LYS A 352 10.61 -17.31 -1.94
C LYS A 352 10.77 -16.44 -0.69
N LEU A 353 10.35 -16.96 0.46
CA LEU A 353 10.34 -16.22 1.72
C LEU A 353 11.51 -16.68 2.61
N PRO A 354 12.36 -15.78 3.11
CA PRO A 354 13.37 -16.12 4.10
C PRO A 354 12.70 -16.53 5.41
N ILE A 355 13.29 -17.51 6.08
CA ILE A 355 12.97 -17.90 7.44
C ILE A 355 14.22 -17.72 8.30
N SER A 356 14.01 -17.28 9.55
CA SER A 356 15.10 -17.20 10.51
C SER A 356 14.59 -17.26 11.94
N LYS A 357 15.38 -17.93 12.77
CA LYS A 357 15.24 -17.98 14.22
C LYS A 357 16.64 -17.89 14.80
N GLU A 358 16.89 -16.85 15.60
CA GLU A 358 18.18 -16.64 16.26
C GLU A 358 18.00 -16.76 17.77
N GLY A 359 18.94 -17.41 18.45
CA GLY A 359 18.97 -17.46 19.92
C GLY A 359 17.85 -18.29 20.56
N GLY A 360 17.26 -19.26 19.84
CA GLY A 360 16.30 -20.18 20.44
C GLY A 360 17.00 -21.10 21.44
N THR A 361 16.32 -21.51 22.52
CA THR A 361 16.94 -22.37 23.54
C THR A 361 16.45 -23.80 23.41
N THR A 362 17.37 -24.75 23.25
CA THR A 362 17.04 -26.18 23.36
C THR A 362 17.35 -26.70 24.76
N ARG A 363 16.46 -27.52 25.31
CA ARG A 363 16.75 -28.35 26.48
C ARG A 363 16.41 -29.79 26.15
N LEU A 364 17.37 -30.69 26.33
CA LEU A 364 17.09 -32.12 26.30
C LEU A 364 16.20 -32.46 27.50
N LYS A 365 14.91 -32.67 27.25
CA LYS A 365 14.06 -33.33 28.25
C LYS A 365 14.47 -34.80 28.27
N LYS A 366 15.19 -35.23 29.30
CA LYS A 366 15.32 -36.66 29.59
C LYS A 366 13.90 -37.22 29.75
N LYS A 367 13.57 -38.30 29.04
CA LYS A 367 12.41 -39.11 29.40
C LYS A 367 12.57 -39.46 30.88
N LYS A 368 11.56 -39.17 31.70
CA LYS A 368 11.43 -39.88 32.97
C LYS A 368 11.23 -41.33 32.56
N GLU A 369 12.25 -42.15 32.78
CA GLU A 369 12.04 -43.59 32.82
C GLU A 369 11.07 -43.82 33.96
N ASP A 370 9.93 -44.43 33.65
CA ASP A 370 9.01 -44.97 34.64
C ASP A 370 9.79 -46.03 35.43
N ARG A 371 10.44 -45.58 36.51
CA ARG A 371 10.95 -46.48 37.54
C ARG A 371 9.80 -46.68 38.51
N ASP A 372 8.96 -47.66 38.18
CA ASP A 372 8.33 -48.50 39.20
C ASP A 372 9.46 -49.08 40.06
N TYR A 373 9.65 -48.50 41.23
CA TYR A 373 10.17 -49.20 42.40
C TYR A 373 9.48 -48.61 43.61
N ASP A 374 8.60 -49.43 44.18
CA ASP A 374 8.26 -49.40 45.60
C ASP A 374 9.55 -49.25 46.40
N ASP A 375 9.62 -48.22 47.23
CA ASP A 375 10.27 -48.29 48.53
C ASP A 375 9.57 -47.27 49.41
N ASP A 376 8.71 -47.80 50.27
CA ASP A 376 8.44 -47.23 51.59
C ASP A 376 9.81 -46.92 52.23
N ASP A 377 10.02 -45.70 52.69
CA ASP A 377 10.57 -45.47 54.01
C ASP A 377 10.42 -44.00 54.39
N ASP A 378 9.94 -43.86 55.61
CA ASP A 378 9.79 -42.65 56.41
C ASP A 378 11.04 -41.75 56.36
N ASP A 379 10.84 -40.44 56.38
CA ASP A 379 11.33 -39.63 57.50
C ASP A 379 10.78 -38.20 57.43
N GLU A 380 10.24 -37.79 58.58
CA GLU A 380 9.76 -36.47 58.95
C GLU A 380 10.91 -35.43 59.03
N ASP A 381 10.48 -34.16 58.96
CA ASP A 381 11.16 -32.87 59.23
C ASP A 381 11.82 -32.10 58.06
#